data_AF-A0A973T815-F1
#
_entry.id   AF-A0A973T815-F1
#
_cell.length_a   1.000
_cell.length_b   1.000
_cell.length_c   1.000
_cell.angle_alpha   90.00
_cell.angle_beta   90.00
_cell.angle_gamma   90.00
#
_symmetry.space_group_name_H-M   'P 1'
#
loop_
_entity.id
_entity.type
_entity.pdbx_description
1 polymer ?
#
loop_
_entity_poly.entity_id
_entity_poly.type
_entity_poly.pdbx_seq_one_letter_code
_entity_poly.pdbx_strand_id
1 'polypeptide(L)'
;MRRFAALAAGLVAVPALASCSAEVSRGFLPGNRETTSNTPLIMDLWVNSWIAALAVGIITWGLMLWVLIAYRRRKDTVGFPPQISYNLPLEVFYLSIPLIVIGVLFVFTDREQRAIDQRFPNPDVVIDVYGKQWSWDFNYVKEDAHEDAGQQAHLTGDRGAPDRLPTLYLPVGKKVELHLQTRDVQHSFWVV
;
A
#
# COMPACT_ATOMS: atom_id res chain seq x y z
N MET A 1 -3.54 38.50 -12.70
CA MET A 1 -4.68 37.55 -12.69
C MET A 1 -4.59 36.50 -13.81
N ARG A 2 -4.42 36.85 -15.10
CA ARG A 2 -4.35 35.87 -16.22
C ARG A 2 -3.25 34.80 -16.11
N ARG A 3 -2.06 35.13 -15.58
CA ARG A 3 -0.96 34.16 -15.37
C ARG A 3 -1.24 33.16 -14.25
N PHE A 4 -1.94 33.59 -13.19
CA PHE A 4 -2.37 32.71 -12.10
C PHE A 4 -3.53 31.80 -12.53
N ALA A 5 -4.44 32.29 -13.36
CA ALA A 5 -5.51 31.48 -13.94
C ALA A 5 -4.98 30.39 -14.90
N ALA A 6 -3.96 30.70 -15.70
CA ALA A 6 -3.32 29.73 -16.59
C ALA A 6 -2.51 28.66 -15.81
N LEU A 7 -1.79 29.07 -14.75
CA LEU A 7 -1.10 28.14 -13.84
C LEU A 7 -2.07 27.25 -13.08
N ALA A 8 -3.19 27.79 -12.58
CA ALA A 8 -4.23 27.02 -11.91
C ALA A 8 -4.95 26.05 -12.85
N ALA A 9 -5.22 26.47 -14.10
CA ALA A 9 -5.80 25.60 -15.12
C ALA A 9 -4.84 24.44 -15.50
N GLY A 10 -3.53 24.70 -15.59
CA GLY A 10 -2.52 23.66 -15.82
C GLY A 10 -2.41 22.67 -14.66
N LEU A 11 -2.52 23.15 -13.41
CA LEU A 11 -2.46 22.31 -12.21
C LEU A 11 -3.64 21.35 -12.09
N VAL A 12 -4.79 21.66 -12.69
CA VAL A 12 -6.00 20.82 -12.69
C VAL A 12 -6.10 19.95 -13.95
N ALA A 13 -5.70 20.46 -15.11
CA ALA A 13 -5.86 19.76 -16.38
C ALA A 13 -4.93 18.55 -16.54
N VAL A 14 -3.69 18.63 -16.03
CA VAL A 14 -2.71 17.53 -16.13
C VAL A 14 -3.12 16.29 -15.33
N PRO A 15 -3.51 16.38 -14.03
CA PRO A 15 -3.97 15.21 -13.29
C PRO A 15 -5.32 14.67 -13.81
N ALA A 16 -6.19 15.52 -14.36
CA ALA A 16 -7.45 15.06 -14.98
C ALA A 16 -7.20 14.15 -16.19
N LEU A 17 -6.19 14.46 -17.02
CA LEU A 17 -5.81 13.65 -18.18
C LEU A 17 -5.08 12.35 -17.78
N ALA A 18 -4.32 12.37 -16.68
CA ALA A 18 -3.63 11.17 -16.16
C ALA A 18 -4.57 10.21 -15.39
N SER A 19 -5.77 10.65 -15.00
CA SER A 19 -6.69 9.91 -14.13
C SER A 19 -7.27 8.62 -14.72
N CYS A 20 -7.09 8.36 -16.02
CA CYS A 20 -7.70 7.23 -16.73
C CYS A 20 -6.74 6.03 -16.95
N SER A 21 -5.51 6.08 -16.42
CA SER A 21 -4.58 4.96 -16.58
C SER A 21 -4.92 3.79 -15.62
N ALA A 22 -4.64 2.55 -16.04
CA ALA A 22 -4.89 1.36 -15.23
C ALA A 22 -4.01 1.32 -13.96
N GLU A 23 -2.87 1.99 -13.99
CA GLU A 23 -1.97 2.15 -12.85
C GLU A 23 -2.58 3.10 -11.80
N VAL A 24 -3.18 4.21 -12.25
CA VAL A 24 -3.83 5.18 -11.35
C VAL A 24 -5.07 4.57 -10.70
N SER A 25 -5.86 3.78 -11.43
CA SER A 25 -7.05 3.12 -10.86
C SER A 25 -6.73 2.08 -9.79
N ARG A 26 -5.51 1.53 -9.79
CA ARG A 26 -4.99 0.63 -8.74
C ARG A 26 -4.17 1.34 -7.67
N GLY A 27 -4.08 2.67 -7.72
CA GLY A 27 -3.26 3.45 -6.79
C GLY A 27 -1.78 3.09 -6.86
N PHE A 28 -1.27 2.77 -8.06
CA PHE A 28 0.12 2.38 -8.31
C PHE A 28 0.59 1.08 -7.63
N LEU A 29 -0.33 0.22 -7.18
CA LEU A 29 0.03 -1.12 -6.73
C LEU A 29 0.50 -1.99 -7.90
N PRO A 30 1.57 -2.80 -7.72
CA PRO A 30 1.97 -3.80 -8.70
C PRO A 30 0.90 -4.90 -8.82
N GLY A 31 0.94 -5.61 -9.95
CA GLY A 31 0.03 -6.72 -10.23
C GLY A 31 -1.33 -6.31 -10.79
N ASN A 32 -2.21 -7.29 -10.91
CA ASN A 32 -3.53 -7.16 -11.51
C ASN A 32 -4.63 -7.52 -10.51
N ARG A 33 -5.81 -6.93 -10.68
CA ARG A 33 -6.95 -7.14 -9.78
C ARG A 33 -7.43 -8.61 -9.76
N GLU A 34 -7.11 -9.38 -10.80
CA GLU A 34 -7.56 -10.76 -11.00
C GLU A 34 -6.52 -11.82 -10.56
N THR A 35 -5.37 -11.41 -10.01
CA THR A 35 -4.28 -12.35 -9.69
C THR A 35 -4.69 -13.35 -8.59
N THR A 36 -5.39 -12.90 -7.55
CA THR A 36 -5.90 -13.76 -6.47
C THR A 36 -7.28 -13.29 -6.00
N SER A 37 -7.98 -14.10 -5.22
CA SER A 37 -9.25 -13.69 -4.57
C SER A 37 -9.08 -12.52 -3.59
N ASN A 38 -7.88 -12.33 -3.03
CA ASN A 38 -7.61 -11.33 -2.01
C ASN A 38 -7.14 -10.00 -2.61
N THR A 39 -6.63 -10.02 -3.84
CA THR A 39 -6.09 -8.84 -4.51
C THR A 39 -7.10 -7.69 -4.64
N PRO A 40 -8.38 -7.91 -5.02
CA PRO A 40 -9.38 -6.85 -5.04
C PRO A 40 -9.58 -6.18 -3.67
N LEU A 41 -9.64 -6.97 -2.59
CA LEU A 41 -9.84 -6.48 -1.23
C LEU A 41 -8.70 -5.55 -0.80
N ILE A 42 -7.45 -5.99 -1.05
CA ILE A 42 -6.25 -5.21 -0.75
C ILE A 42 -6.22 -3.92 -1.58
N MET A 43 -6.50 -4.02 -2.89
CA MET A 43 -6.51 -2.86 -3.79
C MET A 43 -7.59 -1.84 -3.41
N ASP A 44 -8.80 -2.29 -3.06
CA ASP A 44 -9.89 -1.40 -2.67
C ASP A 44 -9.59 -0.68 -1.34
N LEU A 45 -9.07 -1.41 -0.35
CA LEU A 45 -8.64 -0.80 0.91
C LEU A 45 -7.53 0.23 0.68
N TRP A 46 -6.53 -0.09 -0.16
CA TRP A 46 -5.43 0.80 -0.50
C TRP A 46 -5.90 2.08 -1.18
N VAL A 47 -6.66 1.96 -2.27
CA VAL A 47 -7.14 3.11 -3.05
C VAL A 47 -8.03 4.01 -2.19
N ASN A 48 -8.98 3.44 -1.44
CA ASN A 48 -9.86 4.22 -0.58
C ASN A 48 -9.09 4.90 0.57
N SER A 49 -8.07 4.25 1.13
CA SER A 49 -7.21 4.84 2.16
C SER A 49 -6.41 6.03 1.62
N TRP A 50 -5.86 5.91 0.41
CA TRP A 50 -5.18 7.02 -0.25
C TRP A 50 -6.11 8.17 -0.60
N ILE A 51 -7.33 7.90 -1.05
CA ILE A 51 -8.34 8.93 -1.30
C ILE A 51 -8.66 9.68 0.00
N ALA A 52 -8.88 8.96 1.11
CA ALA A 52 -9.13 9.57 2.42
C ALA A 52 -7.93 10.40 2.90
N ALA A 53 -6.70 9.88 2.76
CA ALA A 53 -5.48 10.59 3.13
C ALA A 53 -5.27 11.86 2.28
N LEU A 54 -5.53 11.79 0.98
CA LEU A 54 -5.45 12.94 0.08
C LEU A 54 -6.53 13.98 0.41
N ALA A 55 -7.74 13.57 0.76
CA ALA A 55 -8.80 14.50 1.18
C ALA A 55 -8.36 15.30 2.42
N VAL A 56 -7.84 14.63 3.45
CA VAL A 56 -7.29 15.28 4.65
C VAL A 56 -6.08 16.15 4.31
N GLY A 57 -5.19 15.66 3.44
CA GLY A 57 -4.01 16.39 2.98
C GLY A 57 -4.37 17.69 2.25
N ILE A 58 -5.32 17.65 1.32
CA ILE A 58 -5.80 18.82 0.57
C ILE A 58 -6.44 19.85 1.50
N ILE A 59 -7.26 19.41 2.47
CA ILE A 59 -7.85 20.32 3.47
C ILE A 59 -6.74 21.00 4.27
N THR A 60 -5.77 20.23 4.75
CA THR A 60 -4.66 20.74 5.58
C THR A 60 -3.77 21.70 4.79
N TRP A 61 -3.37 21.34 3.57
CA TRP A 61 -2.59 22.20 2.68
C TRP A 61 -3.36 23.47 2.31
N GLY A 62 -4.66 23.36 2.03
CA GLY A 62 -5.54 24.48 1.76
C GLY A 62 -5.60 25.47 2.93
N LEU A 63 -5.79 24.97 4.15
CA LEU A 63 -5.79 25.79 5.37
C LEU A 63 -4.42 26.44 5.62
N MET A 64 -3.31 25.73 5.42
CA MET A 64 -1.98 26.30 5.57
C MET A 64 -1.73 27.42 4.55
N LEU A 65 -2.02 27.17 3.27
CA LEU A 65 -1.89 28.19 2.21
C LEU A 65 -2.80 29.39 2.47
N TRP A 66 -4.02 29.15 2.94
CA TRP A 66 -4.95 30.20 3.36
C TRP A 66 -4.34 31.07 4.45
N VAL A 67 -3.82 30.45 5.52
CA VAL A 67 -3.22 31.19 6.63
C VAL A 67 -2.01 32.01 6.19
N LEU A 68 -1.14 31.43 5.36
CA LEU A 68 0.04 32.09 4.81
C LEU A 68 -0.30 33.31 3.93
N ILE A 69 -1.44 33.31 3.24
CA ILE A 69 -1.84 34.42 2.37
C ILE A 69 -2.68 35.45 3.12
N ALA A 70 -3.66 35.00 3.89
CA ALA A 70 -4.64 35.86 4.57
C ALA A 70 -4.03 36.62 5.76
N TYR A 71 -3.17 35.96 6.55
CA TYR A 71 -2.58 36.54 7.76
C TYR A 71 -1.12 36.97 7.58
N ARG A 72 -0.64 37.07 6.33
CA ARG A 72 0.68 37.63 6.04
C ARG A 72 0.78 39.09 6.49
N ARG A 73 1.83 39.43 7.24
CA ARG A 73 2.13 40.81 7.64
C ARG A 73 2.23 41.73 6.41
N ARG A 74 1.52 42.85 6.44
CA ARG A 74 1.57 43.89 5.40
C ARG A 74 2.47 45.05 5.84
N LYS A 75 2.88 45.88 4.88
CA LYS A 75 3.86 46.97 5.10
C LYS A 75 3.34 48.06 6.07
N ASP A 76 2.04 48.20 6.15
CA ASP A 76 1.28 49.16 6.97
C ASP A 76 0.89 48.60 8.35
N THR A 77 1.20 47.33 8.65
CA THR A 77 0.79 46.70 9.92
C THR A 77 1.77 47.03 11.05
N VAL A 78 1.31 47.84 12.00
CA VAL A 78 2.01 48.20 13.24
C VAL A 78 1.40 47.48 14.46
N GLY A 79 2.23 47.10 15.43
CA GLY A 79 1.80 46.37 16.63
C GLY A 79 1.95 44.84 16.56
N PHE A 80 1.55 44.17 17.64
CA PHE A 80 1.57 42.71 17.78
C PHE A 80 0.20 42.10 17.41
N PRO A 81 0.17 40.86 16.88
CA PRO A 81 -1.10 40.15 16.65
C PRO A 81 -1.83 39.90 17.99
N PRO A 82 -3.16 39.76 17.96
CA PRO A 82 -3.94 39.45 19.16
C PRO A 82 -3.46 38.13 19.77
N GLN A 83 -3.12 38.16 21.06
CA GLN A 83 -2.73 36.97 21.83
C GLN A 83 -3.98 36.23 22.28
N ILE A 84 -4.53 35.43 21.38
CA ILE A 84 -5.61 34.50 21.71
C ILE A 84 -5.02 33.21 22.28
N SER A 85 -5.58 32.73 23.39
CA SER A 85 -5.24 31.46 24.00
C SER A 85 -6.53 30.76 24.42
N TYR A 86 -6.51 29.42 24.41
CA TYR A 86 -7.60 28.53 24.83
C TYR A 86 -8.88 28.67 23.99
N ASN A 87 -9.15 27.64 23.19
CA ASN A 87 -10.41 27.54 22.44
C ASN A 87 -10.96 26.12 22.56
N LEU A 88 -11.59 25.84 23.70
CA LEU A 88 -12.12 24.51 24.03
C LEU A 88 -12.96 23.89 22.89
N PRO A 89 -13.89 24.61 22.23
CA PRO A 89 -14.61 24.05 21.08
C PRO A 89 -13.71 23.58 19.94
N LEU A 90 -12.67 24.36 19.60
CA LEU A 90 -11.70 24.00 18.57
C LEU A 90 -10.85 22.80 19.01
N GLU A 91 -10.46 22.76 20.28
CA GLU A 91 -9.69 21.66 20.88
C GLU A 91 -10.43 20.32 20.80
N VAL A 92 -11.72 20.31 21.17
CA VAL A 92 -12.57 19.12 21.03
C VAL A 92 -12.73 18.73 19.56
N PHE A 93 -12.86 19.70 18.65
CA PHE A 93 -13.01 19.43 17.21
C PHE A 93 -11.80 18.72 16.61
N TYR A 94 -10.59 19.27 16.77
CA TYR A 94 -9.39 18.68 16.17
C TYR A 94 -8.92 17.40 16.88
N LEU A 95 -9.42 17.10 18.08
CA LEU A 95 -9.21 15.82 18.75
C LEU A 95 -10.19 14.75 18.22
N SER A 96 -11.48 15.09 18.18
CA SER A 96 -12.55 14.13 17.91
C SER A 96 -12.58 13.69 16.45
N ILE A 97 -12.37 14.60 15.50
CA ILE A 97 -12.43 14.25 14.07
C ILE A 97 -11.34 13.25 13.67
N PRO A 98 -10.04 13.47 13.97
CA PRO A 98 -9.01 12.49 13.65
C PRO A 98 -9.23 11.14 14.32
N LEU A 99 -9.72 11.14 15.57
CA LEU A 99 -10.05 9.91 16.28
C LEU A 99 -11.14 9.10 15.55
N ILE A 100 -12.21 9.76 15.09
CA ILE A 100 -13.28 9.11 14.32
C ILE A 100 -12.76 8.57 12.99
N VAL A 101 -11.96 9.36 12.26
CA VAL A 101 -11.38 8.94 10.97
C VAL A 101 -10.51 7.69 11.15
N ILE A 102 -9.65 7.66 12.17
CA ILE A 102 -8.83 6.48 12.49
C ILE A 102 -9.70 5.29 12.88
N GLY A 103 -10.74 5.51 13.69
CA GLY A 103 -11.67 4.45 14.09
C GLY A 103 -12.37 3.81 12.90
N VAL A 104 -12.83 4.61 11.93
CA VAL A 104 -13.44 4.12 10.70
C VAL A 104 -12.44 3.32 9.86
N LEU A 105 -11.23 3.86 9.65
CA LEU A 105 -10.19 3.16 8.91
C LEU A 105 -9.85 1.81 9.56
N PHE A 106 -9.73 1.78 10.89
CA PHE A 106 -9.47 0.57 11.66
C PHE A 106 -10.53 -0.52 11.43
N VAL A 107 -11.82 -0.18 11.44
CA VAL A 107 -12.89 -1.16 11.18
C VAL A 107 -12.77 -1.78 9.80
N PHE A 108 -12.47 -0.97 8.77
CA PHE A 108 -12.25 -1.50 7.43
C PHE A 108 -11.01 -2.38 7.36
N THR A 109 -9.89 -1.97 7.96
CA THR A 109 -8.66 -2.76 8.00
C THR A 109 -8.86 -4.09 8.72
N ASP A 110 -9.48 -4.12 9.90
CA ASP A 110 -9.74 -5.36 10.64
C ASP A 110 -10.64 -6.32 9.85
N ARG A 111 -11.67 -5.80 9.17
CA ARG A 111 -12.55 -6.62 8.32
C ARG A 111 -11.78 -7.30 7.19
N GLU A 112 -10.99 -6.55 6.43
CA GLU A 112 -10.24 -7.10 5.30
C GLU A 112 -9.11 -8.03 5.77
N GLN A 113 -8.44 -7.70 6.87
CA GLN A 113 -7.40 -8.57 7.44
C GLN A 113 -7.98 -9.93 7.85
N ARG A 114 -9.13 -9.96 8.52
CA ARG A 114 -9.80 -11.23 8.88
C ARG A 114 -10.18 -12.07 7.66
N ALA A 115 -10.61 -11.41 6.59
CA ALA A 115 -10.95 -12.11 5.34
C ALA A 115 -9.71 -12.74 4.69
N ILE A 116 -8.57 -12.04 4.73
CA ILE A 116 -7.29 -12.53 4.20
C ILE A 116 -6.70 -13.66 5.06
N ASP A 117 -6.79 -13.53 6.39
CA ASP A 117 -6.26 -14.52 7.34
C ASP A 117 -7.09 -15.82 7.38
N GLN A 118 -8.31 -15.79 6.82
CA GLN A 118 -9.19 -16.95 6.82
C GLN A 118 -8.63 -18.08 5.94
N ARG A 119 -8.22 -19.18 6.59
CA ARG A 119 -7.76 -20.38 5.90
C ARG A 119 -8.91 -21.17 5.29
N PHE A 120 -8.67 -21.77 4.12
CA PHE A 120 -9.60 -22.72 3.54
C PHE A 120 -9.49 -24.05 4.30
N PRO A 121 -10.60 -24.63 4.79
CA PRO A 121 -10.54 -25.89 5.56
C PRO A 121 -10.07 -27.09 4.72
N ASN A 122 -10.27 -27.04 3.40
CA ASN A 122 -9.84 -28.07 2.45
C ASN A 122 -9.20 -27.37 1.23
N PRO A 123 -7.88 -27.11 1.24
CA PRO A 123 -7.18 -26.57 0.06
C PRO A 123 -7.04 -27.63 -1.03
N ASP A 124 -7.08 -27.21 -2.29
CA ASP A 124 -6.88 -28.10 -3.43
C ASP A 124 -5.41 -28.52 -3.53
N VAL A 125 -4.48 -27.56 -3.35
CA VAL A 125 -3.03 -27.76 -3.40
C VAL A 125 -2.38 -27.21 -2.14
N VAL A 126 -1.42 -27.96 -1.60
CA VAL A 126 -0.58 -27.55 -0.47
C VAL A 126 0.86 -27.57 -0.92
N ILE A 127 1.56 -26.45 -0.75
CA ILE A 127 2.95 -26.27 -1.18
C ILE A 127 3.78 -25.82 0.02
N ASP A 128 4.83 -26.56 0.33
CA ASP A 128 5.81 -26.10 1.30
C ASP A 128 6.84 -25.22 0.59
N VAL A 129 6.98 -24.00 1.09
CA VAL A 129 7.95 -23.02 0.60
C VAL A 129 9.05 -22.89 1.64
N TYR A 130 10.23 -23.39 1.33
CA TYR A 130 11.41 -23.28 2.20
C TYR A 130 12.30 -22.14 1.73
N GLY A 131 12.45 -21.12 2.57
CA GLY A 131 13.50 -20.11 2.43
C GLY A 131 14.84 -20.67 2.88
N LYS A 132 15.87 -20.47 2.05
CA LYS A 132 17.27 -20.72 2.38
C LYS A 132 18.14 -19.56 1.89
N GLN A 133 19.39 -19.52 2.32
CA GLN A 133 20.33 -18.49 1.95
C GLN A 133 20.39 -18.35 0.42
N TRP A 134 19.89 -17.21 -0.03
CA TRP A 134 19.90 -16.75 -1.42
C TRP A 134 19.19 -17.67 -2.43
N SER A 135 18.23 -18.50 -1.99
CA SER A 135 17.44 -19.37 -2.87
C SER A 135 16.15 -19.85 -2.19
N TRP A 136 15.27 -20.50 -2.95
CA TRP A 136 13.99 -21.05 -2.48
C TRP A 136 13.82 -22.50 -2.93
N ASP A 137 13.17 -23.32 -2.11
CA ASP A 137 12.70 -24.67 -2.48
C ASP A 137 11.17 -24.73 -2.42
N PHE A 138 10.55 -25.36 -3.42
CA PHE A 138 9.10 -25.54 -3.51
C PHE A 138 8.76 -27.04 -3.56
N ASN A 139 7.99 -27.54 -2.58
CA ASN A 139 7.58 -28.94 -2.51
C ASN A 139 6.07 -29.09 -2.62
N TYR A 140 5.59 -29.92 -3.55
CA TYR A 140 4.16 -30.15 -3.78
C TYR A 140 3.69 -31.40 -3.03
N VAL A 141 3.28 -31.21 -1.77
CA VAL A 141 3.06 -32.29 -0.80
C VAL A 141 1.99 -33.29 -1.22
N LYS A 142 0.92 -32.85 -1.89
CA LYS A 142 -0.20 -33.71 -2.29
C LYS A 142 0.04 -34.54 -3.55
N GLU A 143 0.96 -34.12 -4.40
CA GLU A 143 1.19 -34.76 -5.70
C GLU A 143 2.37 -35.77 -5.64
N ASP A 144 2.98 -35.97 -4.46
CA ASP A 144 4.23 -36.72 -4.26
C ASP A 144 5.31 -36.31 -5.28
N ALA A 145 5.26 -35.03 -5.66
CA ALA A 145 6.10 -34.42 -6.66
C ALA A 145 7.04 -33.43 -5.96
N HIS A 146 8.31 -33.78 -5.95
CA HIS A 146 9.37 -32.89 -5.50
C HIS A 146 9.97 -32.24 -6.74
N GLU A 147 9.89 -30.91 -6.84
CA GLU A 147 10.81 -30.25 -7.75
C GLU A 147 12.23 -30.43 -7.23
N ASP A 148 13.19 -30.52 -8.16
CA ASP A 148 14.61 -30.53 -7.82
C ASP A 148 14.86 -29.39 -6.83
N ALA A 149 15.40 -29.72 -5.64
CA ALA A 149 15.77 -28.69 -4.67
C ALA A 149 16.59 -27.62 -5.40
N GLY A 150 16.14 -26.36 -5.34
CA GLY A 150 16.84 -25.25 -5.96
C GLY A 150 18.30 -25.28 -5.49
N GLN A 151 19.26 -24.91 -6.32
CA GLN A 151 20.64 -24.87 -5.82
C GLN A 151 20.75 -23.73 -4.80
N GLN A 152 21.35 -24.02 -3.64
CA GLN A 152 21.74 -22.95 -2.71
C GLN A 152 22.79 -22.10 -3.42
N ALA A 153 22.62 -20.77 -3.41
CA ALA A 153 23.59 -19.93 -4.10
C ALA A 153 24.94 -20.02 -3.38
N HIS A 154 25.97 -20.45 -4.08
CA HIS A 154 27.34 -20.38 -3.59
C HIS A 154 27.93 -19.04 -4.02
N LEU A 155 28.36 -18.21 -3.07
CA LEU A 155 28.99 -16.93 -3.36
C LEU A 155 30.42 -17.15 -3.84
N THR A 156 30.59 -17.44 -5.13
CA THR A 156 31.89 -17.62 -5.77
C THR A 156 32.60 -16.28 -6.04
N GLY A 157 31.91 -15.15 -5.85
CA GLY A 157 32.44 -13.79 -6.09
C GLY A 157 32.06 -13.22 -7.46
N ASP A 158 31.47 -14.03 -8.34
CA ASP A 158 30.97 -13.62 -9.65
C ASP A 158 29.61 -12.92 -9.55
N ARG A 159 29.40 -11.91 -10.40
CA ARG A 159 28.13 -11.18 -10.49
C ARG A 159 27.20 -11.87 -11.47
N GLY A 160 26.07 -12.38 -10.99
CA GLY A 160 25.02 -12.96 -11.83
C GLY A 160 23.98 -13.73 -11.01
N ALA A 161 22.77 -13.87 -11.56
CA ALA A 161 21.82 -14.85 -11.05
C ALA A 161 22.24 -16.25 -11.53
N PRO A 162 21.97 -17.33 -10.76
CA PRO A 162 22.18 -18.69 -11.23
C PRO A 162 21.45 -18.95 -12.56
N ASP A 163 22.01 -19.79 -13.42
CA ASP A 163 21.42 -20.13 -14.74
C ASP A 163 20.00 -20.70 -14.63
N ARG A 164 19.66 -21.33 -13.50
CA ARG A 164 18.33 -21.87 -13.19
C ARG A 164 17.83 -21.28 -11.88
N LEU A 165 16.82 -20.41 -11.98
CA LEU A 165 16.08 -19.91 -10.82
C LEU A 165 14.97 -20.89 -10.43
N PRO A 166 14.67 -21.04 -9.12
CA PRO A 166 13.55 -21.85 -8.68
C PRO A 166 12.24 -21.21 -9.17
N THR A 167 11.37 -22.00 -9.78
CA THR A 167 10.09 -21.55 -10.34
C THR A 167 8.95 -22.23 -9.60
N LEU A 168 8.00 -21.44 -9.10
CA LEU A 168 6.79 -21.95 -8.46
C LEU A 168 5.67 -22.02 -9.50
N TYR A 169 5.04 -23.19 -9.64
CA TYR A 169 3.89 -23.38 -10.52
C TYR A 169 2.60 -23.46 -9.69
N LEU A 170 1.59 -22.67 -10.08
CA LEU A 170 0.31 -22.62 -9.39
C LEU A 170 -0.84 -22.93 -10.36
N PRO A 171 -1.78 -23.84 -10.01
CA PRO A 171 -2.94 -24.09 -10.86
C PRO A 171 -3.95 -22.94 -10.76
N VAL A 172 -4.43 -22.49 -11.93
CA VAL A 172 -5.41 -21.40 -12.04
C VAL A 172 -6.77 -21.85 -11.50
N GLY A 173 -7.42 -20.98 -10.72
CA GLY A 173 -8.77 -21.21 -10.20
C GLY A 173 -8.88 -22.27 -9.08
N LYS A 174 -7.75 -22.62 -8.45
CA LYS A 174 -7.68 -23.58 -7.34
C LYS A 174 -7.30 -22.89 -6.03
N LYS A 175 -7.73 -23.46 -4.91
CA LYS A 175 -7.37 -23.00 -3.57
C LYS A 175 -5.98 -23.54 -3.22
N VAL A 176 -5.01 -22.65 -3.16
CA VAL A 176 -3.61 -22.98 -2.81
C VAL A 176 -3.34 -22.57 -1.37
N GLU A 177 -2.77 -23.48 -0.58
CA GLU A 177 -2.20 -23.18 0.73
C GLU A 177 -0.68 -23.25 0.67
N LEU A 178 0.00 -22.21 1.15
CA LEU A 178 1.46 -22.13 1.19
C LEU A 178 1.92 -22.26 2.64
N HIS A 179 2.78 -23.24 2.92
CA HIS A 179 3.41 -23.41 4.21
C HIS A 179 4.81 -22.80 4.15
N LEU A 180 4.95 -21.64 4.78
CA LEU A 180 6.21 -20.89 4.76
C LEU A 180 7.12 -21.35 5.89
N GLN A 181 8.29 -21.86 5.55
CA GLN A 181 9.31 -22.28 6.52
C GLN A 181 10.68 -21.72 6.11
N THR A 182 11.61 -21.68 7.07
CA THR A 182 13.01 -21.32 6.80
C THR A 182 13.93 -22.38 7.36
N ARG A 183 15.06 -22.60 6.67
CA ARG A 183 16.12 -23.51 7.12
C ARG A 183 17.23 -22.81 7.90
N ASP A 184 17.42 -21.50 7.70
CA ASP A 184 18.59 -20.78 8.21
C ASP A 184 18.26 -19.45 8.89
N VAL A 185 17.84 -18.44 8.13
CA VAL A 185 17.59 -17.08 8.60
C VAL A 185 16.17 -16.64 8.26
N GLN A 186 15.72 -15.53 8.82
CA GLN A 186 14.38 -15.01 8.50
C GLN A 186 14.35 -14.52 7.05
N HIS A 187 13.33 -14.94 6.31
CA HIS A 187 13.05 -14.54 4.92
C HIS A 187 11.64 -13.96 4.81
N SER A 188 11.41 -13.19 3.75
CA SER A 188 10.08 -12.68 3.38
C SER A 188 9.72 -13.22 2.01
N PHE A 189 8.66 -14.03 1.95
CA PHE A 189 8.12 -14.55 0.69
C PHE A 189 7.14 -13.53 0.12
N TRP A 190 7.56 -12.83 -0.95
CA TRP A 190 6.77 -11.77 -1.59
C TRP A 190 6.81 -11.92 -3.11
N VAL A 191 5.62 -12.02 -3.72
CA VAL A 191 5.42 -12.10 -5.16
C VAL A 191 4.99 -10.71 -5.66
N VAL A 192 5.60 -10.24 -6.74
CA VAL A 192 5.37 -8.91 -7.35
C VAL A 192 4.56 -9.03 -8.63
#